data_AF-A0A959M9Q7-F1
#
_entry.id   AF-A0A959M9Q7-F1
#
_cell.length_a   1.000
_cell.length_b   1.000
_cell.length_c   1.000
_cell.angle_alpha   90.00
_cell.angle_beta   90.00
_cell.angle_gamma   90.00
#
_symmetry.space_group_name_H-M   'P 1'
#
loop_
_entity.id
_entity.type
_entity.pdbx_description
1 polymer ?
#
loop_
_entity_poly.entity_id
_entity_poly.type
_entity_poly.pdbx_seq_one_letter_code
_entity_poly.pdbx_strand_id
1 'polypeptide(L)'
;MKQLLKDIYYSFPVQLFILHFRKFQVLLVFWYILGSTINSVFMKDYGADALFFTPEYLGSVDALSASIVGMAIGVFIMSWNITTFILHSKRCRFLATTAKPFLKYCINNAVLPLLFLLFYFVKLASFDRQKELMSVGETAIIVLGILGGLIFILAVSFAYFFGAEKTIQRTITPIIEMDRHFNQHYSQQQEDHENFGMKVSYYLGKGFRFRKVRNVAHYNRDYLNLVFTRHHFAAIISIVLAFVFLIVIGFFMDKPVFQVPAAASILIFFAAMTAVIGALSYFLQSWSLAFFIGLLLIVDILYKNEIIDTRNKAYGLNYINKQNRPDYDKASLQKLCSAVNIETDRANMIAILNNWKKKQSEEKPVMFFINVSGGGLRSGTFVMNTLQKLDSVTNGNFFKHTMMINGASGGMLAATYYRELYRQQLKDSTVNLNDPAYTNRIARDLLNPLFSSMVSRDIFSPAQKFTVGDYKYVKDRGYAFEEKLNSNT
;
A
#
# COMPACT_ATOMS: atom_id res chain seq x y z
N MET A 1 27.34 -1.67 -37.36
CA MET A 1 27.24 -1.77 -35.88
C MET A 1 27.17 -0.40 -35.17
N LYS A 2 28.08 0.54 -35.42
CA LYS A 2 28.09 1.88 -34.77
C LYS A 2 26.80 2.70 -35.00
N GLN A 3 26.23 2.67 -36.22
CA GLN A 3 24.99 3.39 -36.55
C GLN A 3 23.77 2.83 -35.78
N LEU A 4 23.64 1.50 -35.73
CA LEU A 4 22.55 0.82 -35.04
C LEU A 4 22.55 1.10 -33.53
N LEU A 5 23.73 1.06 -32.89
CA LEU A 5 23.88 1.39 -31.48
C LEU A 5 23.52 2.85 -31.19
N LYS A 6 23.90 3.76 -32.09
CA LYS A 6 23.53 5.18 -32.02
C LYS A 6 22.01 5.36 -32.14
N ASP A 7 21.37 4.65 -33.07
CA ASP A 7 19.92 4.72 -33.28
C ASP A 7 19.12 4.13 -32.12
N ILE A 8 19.62 3.04 -31.50
CA ILE A 8 19.04 2.46 -30.27
C ILE A 8 19.20 3.44 -29.11
N TYR A 9 20.39 4.01 -28.92
CA TYR A 9 20.64 4.97 -27.84
C TYR A 9 19.73 6.19 -27.97
N TYR A 10 19.61 6.78 -29.17
CA TYR A 10 18.73 7.92 -29.44
C TYR A 10 17.28 7.52 -29.75
N SER A 11 16.88 6.29 -29.42
CA SER A 11 15.48 5.88 -29.46
C SER A 11 14.72 6.47 -28.27
N PHE A 12 13.45 6.80 -28.49
CA PHE A 12 12.62 7.41 -27.46
C PHE A 12 12.48 6.56 -26.19
N PRO A 13 12.32 5.23 -26.25
CA PRO A 13 12.25 4.41 -25.05
C PRO A 13 13.52 4.47 -24.19
N VAL A 14 14.70 4.40 -24.83
CA VAL A 14 15.98 4.45 -24.13
C VAL A 14 16.22 5.84 -23.54
N GLN A 15 15.96 6.89 -24.31
CA GLN A 15 16.12 8.26 -23.82
C GLN A 15 15.16 8.60 -22.68
N LEU A 16 13.90 8.13 -22.73
CA LEU A 16 12.96 8.28 -21.62
C LEU A 16 13.41 7.51 -20.38
N PHE A 17 13.86 6.26 -20.55
CA PHE A 17 14.35 5.45 -19.44
C PHE A 17 15.51 6.16 -18.72
N ILE A 18 16.51 6.64 -19.46
CA ILE A 18 17.64 7.42 -18.92
C ILE A 18 17.16 8.74 -18.28
N LEU A 19 16.13 9.38 -18.84
CA LEU A 19 15.62 10.66 -18.33
C LEU A 19 15.12 10.54 -16.89
N HIS A 20 14.44 9.44 -16.53
CA HIS A 20 13.91 9.22 -15.18
C HIS A 20 15.00 9.17 -14.12
N PHE A 21 16.18 8.65 -14.45
CA PHE A 21 17.34 8.64 -13.54
C PHE A 21 18.05 9.99 -13.49
N ARG A 22 17.83 10.87 -14.47
CA ARG A 22 18.44 12.21 -14.53
C ARG A 22 17.56 13.30 -13.91
N LYS A 23 16.24 13.14 -13.91
CA LYS A 23 15.28 14.19 -13.53
C LYS A 23 14.09 13.59 -12.79
N PHE A 24 13.64 14.27 -11.72
CA PHE A 24 12.56 13.83 -10.83
C PHE A 24 12.79 12.43 -10.24
N GLN A 25 14.04 12.14 -9.83
CA GLN A 25 14.47 10.86 -9.26
C GLN A 25 13.63 10.44 -8.04
N VAL A 26 13.02 11.40 -7.33
CA VAL A 26 12.12 11.12 -6.21
C VAL A 26 10.97 10.18 -6.60
N LEU A 27 10.51 10.22 -7.86
CA LEU A 27 9.45 9.31 -8.32
C LEU A 27 9.92 7.85 -8.44
N LEU A 28 11.25 7.60 -8.57
CA LEU A 28 11.82 6.26 -8.61
C LEU A 28 11.82 5.57 -7.24
N VAL A 29 11.67 6.33 -6.15
CA VAL A 29 11.59 5.77 -4.79
C VAL A 29 10.43 4.78 -4.69
N PHE A 30 9.28 5.06 -5.30
CA PHE A 30 8.14 4.14 -5.29
C PHE A 30 8.42 2.83 -6.02
N TRP A 31 9.08 2.89 -7.18
CA TRP A 31 9.51 1.69 -7.92
C TRP A 31 10.54 0.89 -7.13
N TYR A 32 11.47 1.56 -6.48
CA TYR A 32 12.47 0.93 -5.62
C TYR A 32 11.83 0.21 -4.43
N ILE A 33 10.90 0.87 -3.73
CA ILE A 33 10.20 0.26 -2.59
C ILE A 33 9.39 -0.95 -3.07
N LEU A 34 8.58 -0.83 -4.12
CA LEU A 34 7.81 -1.96 -4.66
C LEU A 34 8.73 -3.12 -5.07
N GLY A 35 9.80 -2.84 -5.82
CA GLY A 35 10.77 -3.85 -6.24
C GLY A 35 11.48 -4.51 -5.05
N SER A 36 11.83 -3.75 -4.02
CA SER A 36 12.47 -4.25 -2.80
C SER A 36 11.51 -5.12 -1.96
N THR A 37 10.22 -4.76 -1.89
CA THR A 37 9.18 -5.57 -1.25
C THR A 37 9.00 -6.90 -1.99
N ILE A 38 8.85 -6.87 -3.32
CA ILE A 38 8.72 -8.09 -4.15
C ILE A 38 9.99 -8.96 -4.10
N ASN A 39 11.15 -8.36 -3.85
CA ASN A 39 12.39 -9.11 -3.65
C ASN A 39 12.54 -9.66 -2.21
N SER A 40 11.54 -9.52 -1.35
CA SER A 40 11.55 -9.95 0.05
C SER A 40 12.66 -9.30 0.89
N VAL A 41 13.05 -8.06 0.56
CA VAL A 41 14.05 -7.29 1.32
C VAL A 41 13.36 -6.27 2.24
N PHE A 42 12.44 -5.48 1.68
CA PHE A 42 11.71 -4.48 2.45
C PHE A 42 10.62 -5.13 3.31
N MET A 43 10.63 -4.83 4.62
CA MET A 43 9.63 -5.30 5.60
C MET A 43 9.40 -6.83 5.61
N LYS A 44 10.45 -7.61 5.33
CA LYS A 44 10.41 -9.09 5.30
C LYS A 44 9.84 -9.70 6.59
N ASP A 45 10.25 -9.19 7.75
CA ASP A 45 9.80 -9.72 9.04
C ASP A 45 8.31 -9.49 9.30
N TYR A 46 7.69 -8.57 8.56
CA TYR A 46 6.26 -8.29 8.59
C TYR A 46 5.47 -9.03 7.48
N GLY A 47 6.14 -9.82 6.63
CA GLY A 47 5.50 -10.56 5.53
C GLY A 47 4.97 -9.66 4.41
N ALA A 48 5.60 -8.50 4.18
CA ALA A 48 5.13 -7.53 3.20
C ALA A 48 5.13 -8.07 1.76
N ASP A 49 6.02 -9.00 1.44
CA ASP A 49 6.08 -9.69 0.15
C ASP A 49 4.88 -10.63 -0.05
N ALA A 50 4.50 -11.39 0.98
CA ALA A 50 3.32 -12.26 0.94
C ALA A 50 2.05 -11.47 0.58
N LEU A 51 1.87 -10.26 1.11
CA LEU A 51 0.73 -9.38 0.77
C LEU A 51 0.62 -9.05 -0.72
N PHE A 52 1.73 -9.09 -1.46
CA PHE A 52 1.77 -8.88 -2.91
C PHE A 52 1.57 -10.16 -3.71
N PHE A 53 1.88 -11.32 -3.15
CA PHE A 53 1.81 -12.60 -3.84
C PHE A 53 0.51 -13.36 -3.56
N THR A 54 -0.03 -13.24 -2.34
CA THR A 54 -1.29 -13.86 -1.91
C THR A 54 -2.34 -12.77 -1.65
N PRO A 55 -2.88 -12.15 -2.71
CA PRO A 55 -3.87 -11.10 -2.53
C PRO A 55 -5.16 -11.70 -2.00
N GLU A 56 -5.44 -11.54 -0.71
CA GLU A 56 -6.69 -12.01 -0.13
C GLU A 56 -7.79 -10.94 -0.30
N TYR A 57 -8.95 -11.39 -0.77
CA TYR A 57 -10.16 -10.58 -0.82
C TYR A 57 -11.34 -11.42 -0.33
N LEU A 58 -12.11 -10.90 0.63
CA LEU A 58 -13.25 -11.61 1.23
C LEU A 58 -12.91 -13.02 1.79
N GLY A 59 -11.65 -13.23 2.22
CA GLY A 59 -11.21 -14.51 2.79
C GLY A 59 -10.73 -15.54 1.78
N SER A 60 -10.67 -15.20 0.48
CA SER A 60 -10.16 -16.08 -0.58
C SER A 60 -9.00 -15.43 -1.36
N VAL A 61 -8.09 -16.28 -1.82
CA VAL A 61 -7.07 -15.95 -2.82
C VAL A 61 -7.46 -16.63 -4.12
N ASP A 62 -8.06 -15.87 -5.02
CA ASP A 62 -8.65 -16.33 -6.27
C ASP A 62 -8.41 -15.36 -7.45
N ALA A 63 -8.94 -15.68 -8.63
CA ALA A 63 -8.81 -14.84 -9.82
C ALA A 63 -9.38 -13.42 -9.62
N LEU A 64 -10.45 -13.26 -8.82
CA LEU A 64 -11.06 -11.96 -8.55
C LEU A 64 -10.14 -11.11 -7.68
N SER A 65 -9.66 -11.66 -6.57
CA SER A 65 -8.71 -10.98 -5.68
C SER A 65 -7.43 -10.56 -6.42
N ALA A 66 -6.91 -11.44 -7.27
CA ALA A 66 -5.77 -11.21 -8.14
C ALA A 66 -6.07 -10.11 -9.19
N SER A 67 -7.27 -10.10 -9.77
CA SER A 67 -7.69 -9.05 -10.71
C SER A 67 -7.74 -7.66 -10.08
N ILE A 68 -8.10 -7.55 -8.78
CA ILE A 68 -8.10 -6.27 -8.07
C ILE A 68 -6.66 -5.73 -7.95
N VAL A 69 -5.70 -6.59 -7.63
CA VAL A 69 -4.27 -6.20 -7.64
C VAL A 69 -3.81 -5.84 -9.05
N GLY A 70 -4.22 -6.60 -10.08
CA GLY A 70 -3.97 -6.26 -11.48
C GLY A 70 -4.45 -4.86 -11.87
N MET A 71 -5.68 -4.53 -11.48
CA MET A 71 -6.25 -3.19 -11.66
C MET A 71 -5.42 -2.13 -10.93
N ALA A 72 -5.01 -2.38 -9.68
CA ALA A 72 -4.19 -1.44 -8.93
C ALA A 72 -2.79 -1.24 -9.53
N ILE A 73 -2.15 -2.30 -10.05
CA ILE A 73 -0.89 -2.20 -10.80
C ILE A 73 -1.09 -1.30 -12.03
N GLY A 74 -2.18 -1.48 -12.76
CA GLY A 74 -2.50 -0.64 -13.91
C GLY A 74 -2.78 0.82 -13.54
N VAL A 75 -3.46 1.09 -12.42
CA VAL A 75 -3.63 2.45 -11.87
C VAL A 75 -2.27 3.08 -11.57
N PHE A 76 -1.36 2.36 -10.92
CA PHE A 76 -0.01 2.83 -10.64
C PHE A 76 0.79 3.12 -11.92
N ILE A 77 0.77 2.22 -12.89
CA ILE A 77 1.44 2.40 -14.21
C ILE A 77 0.84 3.60 -14.96
N MET A 78 -0.47 3.77 -14.92
CA MET A 78 -1.12 4.92 -15.56
C MET A 78 -0.77 6.22 -14.85
N SER A 79 -0.80 6.27 -13.52
CA SER A 79 -0.37 7.44 -12.76
C SER A 79 1.09 7.82 -13.06
N TRP A 80 1.99 6.84 -13.13
CA TRP A 80 3.36 7.03 -13.56
C TRP A 80 3.44 7.67 -14.95
N ASN A 81 2.73 7.12 -15.93
CA ASN A 81 2.72 7.64 -17.30
C ASN A 81 2.13 9.04 -17.40
N ILE A 82 1.02 9.29 -16.72
CA ILE A 82 0.35 10.59 -16.68
C ILE A 82 1.26 11.65 -16.07
N THR A 83 1.83 11.35 -14.91
CA THR A 83 2.72 12.26 -14.17
C THR A 83 3.97 12.58 -14.97
N THR A 84 4.65 11.56 -15.48
CA THR A 84 5.90 11.75 -16.25
C THR A 84 5.63 12.40 -17.60
N PHE A 85 4.47 12.16 -18.22
CA PHE A 85 4.04 12.88 -19.42
C PHE A 85 3.90 14.38 -19.15
N ILE A 86 3.23 14.78 -18.06
CA ILE A 86 3.09 16.20 -17.66
C ILE A 86 4.47 16.83 -17.43
N LEU A 87 5.34 16.16 -16.67
CA LEU A 87 6.66 16.68 -16.28
C LEU A 87 7.65 16.75 -17.44
N HIS A 88 7.50 15.90 -18.46
CA HIS A 88 8.44 15.77 -19.57
C HIS A 88 7.89 16.23 -20.93
N SER A 89 6.62 16.64 -21.01
CA SER A 89 5.96 17.11 -22.24
C SER A 89 6.77 18.20 -22.95
N LYS A 90 7.28 19.19 -22.21
CA LYS A 90 8.13 20.28 -22.73
C LYS A 90 9.42 19.79 -23.40
N ARG A 91 9.91 18.59 -23.06
CA ARG A 91 11.12 17.96 -23.62
C ARG A 91 10.81 17.02 -24.79
N CYS A 92 9.58 16.51 -24.85
CA CYS A 92 9.11 15.53 -25.83
C CYS A 92 8.22 16.18 -26.91
N ARG A 93 8.61 17.36 -27.40
CA ARG A 93 7.78 18.22 -28.26
C ARG A 93 7.35 17.58 -29.57
N PHE A 94 8.17 16.67 -30.10
CA PHE A 94 7.83 15.96 -31.33
C PHE A 94 6.50 15.20 -31.24
N LEU A 95 6.09 14.77 -30.03
CA LEU A 95 4.83 14.07 -29.81
C LEU A 95 3.60 14.91 -30.17
N ALA A 96 3.68 16.24 -30.07
CA ALA A 96 2.56 17.14 -30.40
C ALA A 96 2.18 17.08 -31.89
N THR A 97 3.09 16.64 -32.75
CA THR A 97 2.85 16.48 -34.21
C THR A 97 2.37 15.08 -34.59
N THR A 98 2.12 14.25 -33.58
CA THR A 98 1.78 12.85 -33.79
C THR A 98 0.36 12.56 -33.31
N ALA A 99 -0.42 11.77 -34.06
CA ALA A 99 -1.73 11.33 -33.59
C ALA A 99 -1.58 10.46 -32.32
N LYS A 100 -2.45 10.63 -31.33
CA LYS A 100 -2.39 9.95 -30.03
C LYS A 100 -1.06 10.15 -29.28
N PRO A 101 -0.69 11.40 -28.93
CA PRO A 101 0.59 11.70 -28.26
C PRO A 101 0.79 10.90 -26.97
N PHE A 102 -0.24 10.84 -26.13
CA PHE A 102 -0.18 10.18 -24.83
C PHE A 102 0.01 8.66 -24.96
N LEU A 103 -0.72 7.98 -25.86
CA LEU A 103 -0.53 6.55 -26.12
C LEU A 103 0.90 6.24 -26.57
N LYS A 104 1.45 7.06 -27.47
CA LYS A 104 2.85 6.90 -27.93
C LYS A 104 3.82 7.11 -26.78
N TYR A 105 3.56 8.09 -25.91
CA TYR A 105 4.34 8.26 -24.70
C TYR A 105 4.32 6.99 -23.84
N CYS A 106 3.15 6.45 -23.50
CA CYS A 106 3.02 5.24 -22.68
C CYS A 106 3.78 4.04 -23.27
N ILE A 107 3.65 3.80 -24.59
CA ILE A 107 4.33 2.70 -25.28
C ILE A 107 5.85 2.84 -25.16
N ASN A 108 6.38 4.05 -25.33
CA ASN A 108 7.82 4.29 -25.26
C ASN A 108 8.31 4.37 -23.80
N ASN A 109 7.43 4.70 -22.85
CA ASN A 109 7.70 4.73 -21.41
C ASN A 109 7.46 3.37 -20.72
N ALA A 110 7.26 2.30 -21.49
CA ALA A 110 6.90 0.99 -20.96
C ALA A 110 8.08 0.19 -20.37
N VAL A 111 9.33 0.61 -20.60
CA VAL A 111 10.53 -0.16 -20.20
C VAL A 111 10.53 -0.47 -18.70
N LEU A 112 10.40 0.55 -17.84
CA LEU A 112 10.41 0.37 -16.38
C LEU A 112 9.18 -0.43 -15.88
N PRO A 113 7.93 -0.12 -16.28
CA PRO A 113 6.76 -0.94 -15.96
C PRO A 113 6.88 -2.41 -16.39
N LEU A 114 7.39 -2.69 -17.58
CA LEU A 114 7.52 -4.05 -18.09
C LEU A 114 8.59 -4.86 -17.33
N LEU A 115 9.72 -4.23 -17.00
CA LEU A 115 10.74 -4.86 -16.15
C LEU A 115 10.16 -5.20 -14.77
N PHE A 116 9.40 -4.28 -14.18
CA PHE A 116 8.71 -4.52 -12.91
C PHE A 116 7.71 -5.67 -13.01
N LEU A 117 6.84 -5.69 -14.03
CA LEU A 117 5.85 -6.75 -14.23
C LEU A 117 6.52 -8.11 -14.42
N LEU A 118 7.56 -8.19 -15.25
CA LEU A 118 8.32 -9.42 -15.44
C LEU A 118 8.91 -9.91 -14.12
N PHE A 119 9.56 -9.02 -13.37
CA PHE A 119 10.13 -9.33 -12.06
C PHE A 119 9.06 -9.81 -11.06
N TYR A 120 7.92 -9.12 -11.02
CA TYR A 120 6.78 -9.45 -10.18
C TYR A 120 6.24 -10.86 -10.49
N PHE A 121 5.97 -11.18 -11.76
CA PHE A 121 5.45 -12.50 -12.13
C PHE A 121 6.44 -13.64 -11.91
N VAL A 122 7.75 -13.41 -12.12
CA VAL A 122 8.78 -14.41 -11.80
C VAL A 122 8.80 -14.72 -10.31
N LYS A 123 8.74 -13.68 -9.46
CA LYS A 123 8.72 -13.85 -8.00
C LYS A 123 7.42 -14.46 -7.49
N LEU A 124 6.28 -14.03 -8.03
CA LEU A 124 4.95 -14.60 -7.75
C LEU A 124 4.93 -16.10 -8.05
N ALA A 125 5.32 -16.52 -9.26
CA ALA A 125 5.30 -17.94 -9.62
C ALA A 125 6.26 -18.79 -8.77
N SER A 126 7.38 -18.20 -8.32
CA SER A 126 8.28 -18.87 -7.37
C SER A 126 7.65 -18.98 -5.98
N PHE A 127 6.98 -17.93 -5.51
CA PHE A 127 6.32 -17.90 -4.21
C PHE A 127 5.16 -18.90 -4.15
N ASP A 128 4.25 -18.84 -5.11
CA ASP A 128 3.06 -19.70 -5.16
C ASP A 128 3.42 -21.18 -5.17
N ARG A 129 4.48 -21.56 -5.90
CA ARG A 129 4.93 -22.96 -5.96
C ARG A 129 5.69 -23.43 -4.73
N GLN A 130 6.51 -22.57 -4.12
CA GLN A 130 7.43 -22.98 -3.05
C GLN A 130 6.88 -22.71 -1.64
N LYS A 131 5.94 -21.77 -1.49
CA LYS A 131 5.39 -21.33 -0.20
C LYS A 131 3.93 -21.72 -0.06
N GLU A 132 3.09 -21.40 -1.05
CA GLU A 132 1.67 -21.77 -1.05
C GLU A 132 1.43 -23.20 -1.55
N LEU A 133 2.46 -23.84 -2.13
CA LEU A 133 2.39 -25.19 -2.69
C LEU A 133 1.30 -25.37 -3.74
N MET A 134 0.98 -24.28 -4.46
CA MET A 134 -0.03 -24.28 -5.51
C MET A 134 0.43 -25.08 -6.74
N SER A 135 -0.53 -25.73 -7.39
CA SER A 135 -0.31 -26.38 -8.67
C SER A 135 -0.07 -25.35 -9.78
N VAL A 136 0.52 -25.82 -10.90
CA VAL A 136 0.76 -24.98 -12.08
C VAL A 136 -0.52 -24.32 -12.61
N GLY A 137 -1.64 -25.04 -12.54
CA GLY A 137 -2.94 -24.53 -12.98
C GLY A 137 -3.47 -23.41 -12.09
N GLU A 138 -3.37 -23.59 -10.77
CA GLU A 138 -3.81 -22.56 -9.80
C GLU A 138 -2.95 -21.29 -9.92
N THR A 139 -1.62 -21.43 -10.01
CA THR A 139 -0.74 -20.28 -10.26
C THR A 139 -1.09 -19.58 -11.58
N ALA A 140 -1.41 -20.33 -12.64
CA ALA A 140 -1.81 -19.74 -13.92
C ALA A 140 -3.11 -18.94 -13.82
N ILE A 141 -4.09 -19.40 -13.03
CA ILE A 141 -5.35 -18.68 -12.78
C ILE A 141 -5.08 -17.35 -12.07
N ILE A 142 -4.22 -17.33 -11.05
CA ILE A 142 -3.82 -16.09 -10.36
C ILE A 142 -3.15 -15.13 -11.35
N VAL A 143 -2.16 -15.59 -12.11
CA VAL A 143 -1.46 -14.78 -13.12
C VAL A 143 -2.44 -14.21 -14.15
N LEU A 144 -3.37 -15.02 -14.66
CA LEU A 144 -4.41 -14.57 -15.60
C LEU A 144 -5.36 -13.56 -14.96
N GLY A 145 -5.71 -13.72 -13.68
CA GLY A 145 -6.49 -12.74 -12.93
C GLY A 145 -5.80 -11.38 -12.88
N ILE A 146 -4.52 -11.34 -12.48
CA ILE A 146 -3.72 -10.11 -12.44
C ILE A 146 -3.62 -9.46 -13.83
N LEU A 147 -3.30 -10.25 -14.87
CA LEU A 147 -3.22 -9.74 -16.25
C LEU A 147 -4.58 -9.22 -16.74
N GLY A 148 -5.67 -9.92 -16.42
CA GLY A 148 -7.03 -9.52 -16.77
C GLY A 148 -7.41 -8.16 -16.16
N GLY A 149 -7.15 -7.99 -14.86
CA GLY A 149 -7.36 -6.72 -14.17
C GLY A 149 -6.50 -5.57 -14.72
N LEU A 150 -5.23 -5.84 -15.00
CA LEU A 150 -4.31 -4.88 -15.61
C LEU A 150 -4.78 -4.44 -17.00
N ILE A 151 -5.13 -5.38 -17.87
CA ILE A 151 -5.61 -5.09 -19.23
C ILE A 151 -6.92 -4.30 -19.17
N PHE A 152 -7.84 -4.70 -18.29
CA PHE A 152 -9.11 -4.02 -18.09
C PHE A 152 -8.90 -2.53 -17.75
N ILE A 153 -8.09 -2.23 -16.73
CA ILE A 153 -7.91 -0.84 -16.31
C ILE A 153 -7.14 0.01 -17.32
N LEU A 154 -6.18 -0.60 -18.05
CA LEU A 154 -5.50 0.08 -19.15
C LEU A 154 -6.47 0.39 -20.29
N ALA A 155 -7.38 -0.55 -20.63
CA ALA A 155 -8.39 -0.34 -21.66
C ALA A 155 -9.36 0.79 -21.28
N VAL A 156 -9.87 0.80 -20.04
CA VAL A 156 -10.72 1.87 -19.50
C VAL A 156 -9.99 3.21 -19.55
N SER A 157 -8.73 3.24 -19.10
CA SER A 157 -7.93 4.47 -19.09
C SER A 157 -7.71 5.02 -20.50
N PHE A 158 -7.33 4.16 -21.47
CA PHE A 158 -7.16 4.60 -22.85
C PHE A 158 -8.47 5.00 -23.53
N ALA A 159 -9.60 4.36 -23.20
CA ALA A 159 -10.91 4.79 -23.67
C ALA A 159 -11.21 6.23 -23.23
N TYR A 160 -10.96 6.56 -21.96
CA TYR A 160 -11.07 7.93 -21.43
C TYR A 160 -10.15 8.91 -22.18
N PHE A 161 -8.84 8.60 -22.30
CA PHE A 161 -7.88 9.49 -22.94
C PHE A 161 -8.13 9.67 -24.44
N PHE A 162 -8.65 8.65 -25.15
CA PHE A 162 -9.07 8.81 -26.55
C PHE A 162 -10.32 9.67 -26.69
N GLY A 163 -11.25 9.59 -25.73
CA GLY A 163 -12.38 10.51 -25.64
C GLY A 163 -11.91 11.96 -25.47
N ALA A 164 -11.05 12.20 -24.48
CA ALA A 164 -10.46 13.51 -24.22
C ALA A 164 -9.67 14.03 -25.44
N GLU A 165 -8.89 13.18 -26.11
CA GLU A 165 -8.15 13.55 -27.32
C GLU A 165 -9.06 14.00 -28.46
N LYS A 166 -10.19 13.31 -28.71
CA LYS A 166 -11.15 13.73 -29.73
C LYS A 166 -11.70 15.13 -29.44
N THR A 167 -12.01 15.41 -28.17
CA THR A 167 -12.47 16.74 -27.73
C THR A 167 -11.38 17.79 -27.94
N ILE A 168 -10.15 17.49 -27.54
CA ILE A 168 -8.99 18.39 -27.71
C ILE A 168 -8.75 18.69 -29.19
N GLN A 169 -8.74 17.67 -30.06
CA GLN A 169 -8.58 17.87 -31.49
C GLN A 169 -9.69 18.74 -32.07
N ARG A 170 -10.96 18.49 -31.73
CA ARG A 170 -12.08 19.34 -32.19
C ARG A 170 -11.94 20.81 -31.79
N THR A 171 -11.39 21.09 -30.60
CA THR A 171 -11.20 22.46 -30.12
C THR A 171 -9.95 23.13 -30.72
N ILE A 172 -8.89 22.37 -30.98
CA ILE A 172 -7.60 22.92 -31.47
C ILE A 172 -7.55 23.00 -33.00
N THR A 173 -8.15 22.07 -33.75
CA THR A 173 -8.17 22.09 -35.23
C THR A 173 -8.62 23.42 -35.85
N PRO A 174 -9.71 24.08 -35.41
CA PRO A 174 -10.08 25.38 -35.97
C PRO A 174 -9.07 26.50 -35.65
N ILE A 175 -8.39 26.42 -34.49
CA ILE A 175 -7.32 27.34 -34.11
C ILE A 175 -6.08 27.13 -34.99
N ILE A 176 -5.78 25.87 -35.35
CA ILE A 176 -4.68 25.49 -36.27
C ILE A 176 -4.91 26.05 -37.68
N GLU A 177 -6.14 25.95 -38.19
CA GLU A 177 -6.48 26.46 -39.52
C GLU A 177 -6.34 27.99 -39.57
N MET A 178 -6.76 28.69 -38.52
CA MET A 178 -6.64 30.15 -38.42
C MET A 178 -5.19 30.66 -38.29
N ASP A 179 -4.35 29.99 -37.48
CA ASP A 179 -2.93 30.37 -37.28
C ASP A 179 -2.03 30.07 -38.49
N ARG A 180 -2.39 29.04 -39.30
CA ARG A 180 -1.72 28.76 -40.58
C ARG A 180 -1.93 29.84 -41.62
N HIS A 181 -3.11 30.45 -41.67
CA HIS A 181 -3.39 31.58 -42.56
C HIS A 181 -2.65 32.86 -42.12
N PHE A 182 -2.41 33.03 -40.82
CA PHE A 182 -1.71 34.19 -40.27
C PHE A 182 -0.18 34.14 -40.50
N ASN A 183 0.45 32.98 -40.29
CA ASN A 183 1.91 32.82 -40.45
C ASN A 183 2.41 32.73 -41.90
N GLN A 184 1.52 32.53 -42.88
CA GLN A 184 1.91 32.61 -44.30
C GLN A 184 2.33 34.03 -44.73
N HIS A 185 1.97 35.08 -43.96
CA HIS A 185 2.26 36.47 -44.28
C HIS A 185 3.44 37.08 -43.50
N TYR A 186 3.98 36.37 -42.50
CA TYR A 186 5.14 36.79 -41.71
C TYR A 186 6.19 35.69 -41.74
N SER A 187 7.07 35.71 -42.74
CA SER A 187 8.20 34.79 -42.83
C SER A 187 9.45 35.56 -43.21
N GLN A 188 10.06 36.23 -42.24
CA GLN A 188 11.47 36.62 -42.28
C GLN A 188 11.94 37.11 -40.92
N GLN A 189 12.24 36.19 -40.01
CA GLN A 189 13.26 36.42 -39.00
C GLN A 189 13.91 35.08 -38.64
N GLN A 190 15.21 35.02 -38.85
CA GLN A 190 16.08 33.92 -38.45
C GLN A 190 15.92 33.69 -36.94
N GLU A 191 15.37 32.54 -36.53
CA GLU A 191 15.43 32.11 -35.14
C GLU A 191 16.57 31.10 -34.97
N ASP A 192 17.43 31.42 -34.01
CA ASP A 192 18.54 30.60 -33.54
C ASP A 192 18.18 29.12 -33.42
N HIS A 193 19.02 28.29 -34.04
CA HIS A 193 19.04 26.84 -33.90
C HIS A 193 19.51 26.41 -32.50
N GLU A 194 18.91 26.92 -31.43
CA GLU A 194 19.09 26.30 -30.12
C GLU A 194 18.44 24.91 -30.16
N ASN A 195 19.23 23.89 -29.81
CA ASN A 195 18.84 22.49 -29.67
C ASN A 195 17.72 22.33 -28.63
N PHE A 196 16.48 22.67 -29.01
CA PHE A 196 15.39 22.80 -28.07
C PHE A 196 14.56 21.50 -28.02
N GLY A 197 14.95 20.61 -27.10
CA GLY A 197 14.26 19.34 -26.85
C GLY A 197 15.21 18.17 -26.65
N MET A 198 14.67 17.03 -26.21
CA MET A 198 15.43 15.80 -26.12
C MET A 198 15.85 15.33 -27.52
N LYS A 199 17.12 15.00 -27.73
CA LYS A 199 17.61 14.44 -29.00
C LYS A 199 17.07 13.02 -29.17
N VAL A 200 16.01 12.88 -29.97
CA VAL A 200 15.35 11.61 -30.26
C VAL A 200 15.30 11.41 -31.77
N SER A 201 15.84 10.30 -32.26
CA SER A 201 15.89 9.98 -33.68
C SER A 201 14.72 9.09 -34.11
N TYR A 202 14.35 8.13 -33.26
CA TYR A 202 13.29 7.15 -33.53
C TYR A 202 12.37 7.00 -32.33
N TYR A 203 11.08 6.72 -32.58
CA TYR A 203 10.12 6.36 -31.55
C TYR A 203 9.30 5.15 -31.99
N LEU A 204 8.78 4.40 -31.03
CA LEU A 204 7.91 3.25 -31.27
C LEU A 204 6.49 3.75 -31.58
N GLY A 205 6.03 3.50 -32.82
CA GLY A 205 4.75 3.97 -33.34
C GLY A 205 3.66 2.90 -33.32
N LYS A 206 2.59 3.13 -34.10
CA LYS A 206 1.46 2.20 -34.26
C LYS A 206 1.98 0.82 -34.72
N GLY A 207 1.55 -0.25 -34.04
CA GLY A 207 1.93 -1.63 -34.35
C GLY A 207 3.37 -1.98 -33.96
N PHE A 208 3.95 -1.31 -32.96
CA PHE A 208 5.31 -1.55 -32.47
C PHE A 208 6.41 -1.39 -33.55
N ARG A 209 6.15 -0.57 -34.57
CA ARG A 209 7.13 -0.24 -35.62
C ARG A 209 7.88 1.04 -35.29
N PHE A 210 9.20 1.02 -35.39
CA PHE A 210 10.02 2.23 -35.25
C PHE A 210 9.71 3.24 -36.35
N ARG A 211 9.55 4.50 -35.97
CA ARG A 211 9.31 5.62 -36.89
C ARG A 211 10.29 6.74 -36.58
N LYS A 212 10.77 7.40 -37.63
CA LYS A 212 11.64 8.56 -37.51
C LYS A 212 10.86 9.76 -36.96
N VAL A 213 11.48 10.49 -36.04
CA VAL A 213 10.91 11.72 -35.48
C VAL A 213 10.82 12.80 -36.56
N ARG A 214 9.70 13.54 -36.61
CA ARG A 214 9.53 14.69 -37.51
C ARG A 214 10.16 15.93 -36.89
N ASN A 215 10.78 16.77 -37.72
CA ASN A 215 11.29 18.06 -37.27
C ASN A 215 10.12 18.97 -36.89
N VAL A 216 10.15 19.53 -35.68
CA VAL A 216 9.10 20.40 -35.13
C VAL A 216 9.54 21.84 -34.93
N ALA A 217 10.74 22.21 -35.41
CA ALA A 217 11.29 23.56 -35.29
C ALA A 217 10.44 24.66 -35.98
N HIS A 218 9.52 24.27 -36.88
CA HIS A 218 8.67 25.18 -37.66
C HIS A 218 7.31 25.47 -36.99
N TYR A 219 7.00 24.87 -35.85
CA TYR A 219 5.75 25.14 -35.13
C TYR A 219 5.94 26.22 -34.08
N ASN A 220 4.98 27.16 -33.98
CA ASN A 220 4.96 28.17 -32.94
C ASN A 220 5.00 27.52 -31.54
N ARG A 221 5.82 28.06 -30.65
CA ARG A 221 6.01 27.58 -29.26
C ARG A 221 4.69 27.63 -28.48
N ASP A 222 3.87 28.64 -28.71
CA ASP A 222 2.59 28.83 -28.02
C ASP A 222 1.58 27.75 -28.43
N TYR A 223 1.60 27.35 -29.70
CA TYR A 223 0.80 26.24 -30.21
C TYR A 223 1.18 24.90 -29.54
N LEU A 224 2.47 24.58 -29.46
CA LEU A 224 2.94 23.35 -28.80
C LEU A 224 2.54 23.33 -27.33
N ASN A 225 2.67 24.48 -26.65
CA ASN A 225 2.28 24.63 -25.24
C ASN A 225 0.76 24.47 -25.05
N LEU A 226 -0.07 24.98 -25.96
CA LEU A 226 -1.53 24.85 -25.90
C LEU A 226 -1.97 23.38 -25.97
N VAL A 227 -1.42 22.61 -26.93
CA VAL A 227 -1.72 21.18 -27.08
C VAL A 227 -1.38 20.40 -25.81
N PHE A 228 -0.17 20.60 -25.27
CA PHE A 228 0.23 19.92 -24.04
C PHE A 228 -0.60 20.35 -22.83
N THR A 229 -0.94 21.63 -22.70
CA THR A 229 -1.75 22.13 -21.57
C THR A 229 -3.15 21.53 -21.55
N ARG A 230 -3.78 21.35 -22.72
CA ARG A 230 -5.09 20.68 -22.83
C ARG A 230 -5.01 19.19 -22.46
N HIS A 231 -3.94 18.49 -22.85
CA HIS A 231 -3.69 17.12 -22.39
C HIS A 231 -3.37 17.04 -20.89
N HIS A 232 -2.67 18.04 -20.33
CA HIS A 232 -2.43 18.12 -18.89
C HIS A 232 -3.73 18.28 -18.10
N PHE A 233 -4.69 19.05 -18.60
CA PHE A 233 -5.98 19.22 -17.93
C PHE A 233 -6.78 17.90 -17.82
N ALA A 234 -6.86 17.13 -18.91
CA ALA A 234 -7.50 15.81 -18.88
C ALA A 234 -6.78 14.84 -17.92
N ALA A 235 -5.46 14.89 -17.89
CA ALA A 235 -4.64 14.14 -16.95
C ALA A 235 -4.92 14.53 -15.48
N ILE A 236 -5.02 15.83 -15.18
CA ILE A 236 -5.34 16.32 -13.82
C ILE A 236 -6.74 15.85 -13.38
N ILE A 237 -7.74 15.89 -14.26
CA ILE A 237 -9.09 15.37 -13.96
C ILE A 237 -9.03 13.89 -13.57
N SER A 238 -8.27 13.08 -14.31
CA SER A 238 -8.14 11.65 -14.00
C SER A 238 -7.51 11.39 -12.63
N ILE A 239 -6.55 12.23 -12.22
CA ILE A 239 -5.94 12.17 -10.89
C ILE A 239 -6.98 12.53 -9.82
N VAL A 240 -7.74 13.62 -10.01
CA VAL A 240 -8.79 14.04 -9.06
C VAL A 240 -9.86 12.96 -8.90
N LEU A 241 -10.32 12.34 -10.00
CA LEU A 241 -11.29 11.25 -9.95
C LEU A 241 -10.75 10.04 -9.16
N ALA A 242 -9.48 9.69 -9.32
CA ALA A 242 -8.85 8.62 -8.55
C ALA A 242 -8.77 8.97 -7.05
N PHE A 243 -8.50 10.23 -6.70
CA PHE A 243 -8.54 10.70 -5.31
C PHE A 243 -9.94 10.61 -4.70
N VAL A 244 -10.97 11.07 -5.43
CA VAL A 244 -12.36 10.96 -4.96
C VAL A 244 -12.74 9.49 -4.73
N PHE A 245 -12.35 8.60 -5.65
CA PHE A 245 -12.58 7.16 -5.50
C PHE A 245 -11.93 6.59 -4.23
N LEU A 246 -10.69 6.97 -3.92
CA LEU A 246 -10.01 6.57 -2.68
C LEU A 246 -10.74 7.04 -1.41
N ILE A 247 -11.20 8.29 -1.39
CA ILE A 247 -11.93 8.85 -0.25
C ILE A 247 -13.24 8.08 -0.02
N VAL A 248 -13.96 7.77 -1.11
CA VAL A 248 -15.20 6.99 -1.06
C VAL A 248 -14.93 5.60 -0.49
N ILE A 249 -13.93 4.86 -0.99
CA ILE A 249 -13.55 3.56 -0.43
C ILE A 249 -13.21 3.69 1.05
N GLY A 250 -12.39 4.68 1.42
CA GLY A 250 -11.99 4.95 2.80
C GLY A 250 -13.17 5.14 3.75
N PHE A 251 -14.23 5.80 3.28
CA PHE A 251 -15.44 6.03 4.08
C PHE A 251 -16.24 4.74 4.35
N PHE A 252 -16.22 3.79 3.42
CA PHE A 252 -16.98 2.53 3.48
C PHE A 252 -16.15 1.31 3.95
N MET A 253 -14.93 1.51 4.45
CA MET A 253 -14.00 0.45 4.90
C MET A 253 -14.53 -0.47 6.00
N ASP A 254 -15.53 -0.02 6.77
CA ASP A 254 -16.20 -0.85 7.78
C ASP A 254 -16.99 -2.01 7.14
N LYS A 255 -17.23 -1.98 5.81
CA LYS A 255 -17.89 -3.06 5.07
C LYS A 255 -16.84 -3.95 4.37
N PRO A 256 -16.89 -5.30 4.52
CA PRO A 256 -15.88 -6.21 3.97
C PRO A 256 -15.63 -6.07 2.46
N VAL A 257 -16.67 -5.72 1.69
CA VAL A 257 -16.57 -5.55 0.22
C VAL A 257 -15.60 -4.42 -0.18
N PHE A 258 -15.42 -3.40 0.67
CA PHE A 258 -14.50 -2.29 0.39
C PHE A 258 -13.09 -2.53 0.94
N GLN A 259 -12.86 -3.64 1.65
CA GLN A 259 -11.54 -4.04 2.13
C GLN A 259 -10.79 -4.76 1.01
N VAL A 260 -10.17 -3.99 0.13
CA VAL A 260 -9.38 -4.53 -0.99
C VAL A 260 -8.05 -5.13 -0.50
N PRO A 261 -7.40 -6.01 -1.29
CA PRO A 261 -6.09 -6.57 -0.93
C PRO A 261 -5.06 -5.48 -0.58
N ALA A 262 -4.19 -5.73 0.40
CA ALA A 262 -3.19 -4.75 0.85
C ALA A 262 -2.32 -4.23 -0.29
N ALA A 263 -1.87 -5.13 -1.19
CA ALA A 263 -1.09 -4.75 -2.35
C ALA A 263 -1.83 -3.74 -3.25
N ALA A 264 -3.14 -3.91 -3.42
CA ALA A 264 -3.94 -2.95 -4.19
C ALA A 264 -3.96 -1.58 -3.52
N SER A 265 -4.21 -1.53 -2.20
CA SER A 265 -4.18 -0.29 -1.42
C SER A 265 -2.81 0.41 -1.49
N ILE A 266 -1.71 -0.33 -1.33
CA ILE A 266 -0.35 0.23 -1.42
C ILE A 266 -0.05 0.78 -2.82
N LEU A 267 -0.41 0.04 -3.87
CA LEU A 267 -0.20 0.48 -5.26
C LEU A 267 -1.00 1.75 -5.59
N ILE A 268 -2.26 1.83 -5.14
CA ILE A 268 -3.09 3.01 -5.35
C ILE A 268 -2.56 4.19 -4.52
N PHE A 269 -2.08 3.96 -3.29
CA PHE A 269 -1.38 4.98 -2.50
C PHE A 269 -0.15 5.54 -3.24
N PHE A 270 0.70 4.66 -3.78
CA PHE A 270 1.87 5.10 -4.54
C PHE A 270 1.48 5.79 -5.85
N ALA A 271 0.38 5.39 -6.48
CA ALA A 271 -0.17 6.09 -7.64
C ALA A 271 -0.58 7.53 -7.26
N ALA A 272 -1.29 7.70 -6.15
CA ALA A 272 -1.71 8.99 -5.63
C ALA A 272 -0.51 9.88 -5.25
N MET A 273 0.49 9.33 -4.54
CA MET A 273 1.70 10.06 -4.16
C MET A 273 2.54 10.46 -5.36
N THR A 274 2.68 9.58 -6.36
CA THR A 274 3.35 9.89 -7.62
C THR A 274 2.68 11.10 -8.29
N ALA A 275 1.35 11.12 -8.36
CA ALA A 275 0.59 12.21 -8.94
C ALA A 275 0.74 13.54 -8.16
N VAL A 276 0.71 13.49 -6.83
CA VAL A 276 0.89 14.67 -5.96
C VAL A 276 2.29 15.25 -6.11
N ILE A 277 3.33 14.42 -6.01
CA ILE A 277 4.72 14.87 -6.19
C ILE A 277 4.90 15.43 -7.60
N GLY A 278 4.28 14.82 -8.60
CA GLY A 278 4.22 15.32 -9.96
C GLY A 278 3.61 16.71 -10.08
N ALA A 279 2.43 16.90 -9.51
CA ALA A 279 1.73 18.18 -9.50
C ALA A 279 2.54 19.26 -8.77
N LEU A 280 3.04 18.97 -7.57
CA LEU A 280 3.87 19.90 -6.79
C LEU A 280 5.15 20.27 -7.56
N SER A 281 5.81 19.29 -8.18
CA SER A 281 7.01 19.54 -8.99
C SER A 281 6.71 20.41 -10.23
N TYR A 282 5.53 20.22 -10.84
CA TYR A 282 5.09 21.02 -11.98
C TYR A 282 4.76 22.47 -11.60
N PHE A 283 4.01 22.67 -10.51
CA PHE A 283 3.56 23.99 -10.07
C PHE A 283 4.65 24.80 -9.36
N LEU A 284 5.39 24.19 -8.45
CA LEU A 284 6.38 24.88 -7.62
C LEU A 284 7.74 25.02 -8.30
N GLN A 285 8.02 24.22 -9.34
CA GLN A 285 9.28 24.26 -10.09
C GLN A 285 10.51 24.27 -9.16
N SER A 286 11.32 25.34 -9.19
CA SER A 286 12.52 25.51 -8.36
C SER A 286 12.22 25.69 -6.86
N TRP A 287 11.01 26.09 -6.49
CA TRP A 287 10.59 26.26 -5.09
C TRP A 287 10.12 24.98 -4.42
N SER A 288 10.04 23.86 -5.16
CA SER A 288 9.57 22.56 -4.65
C SER A 288 10.31 22.11 -3.38
N LEU A 289 11.63 22.31 -3.31
CA LEU A 289 12.43 21.95 -2.14
C LEU A 289 12.10 22.81 -0.91
N ALA A 290 12.04 24.14 -1.09
CA ALA A 290 11.73 25.07 -0.01
C ALA A 290 10.32 24.83 0.56
N PHE A 291 9.34 24.61 -0.33
CA PHE A 291 7.98 24.24 0.07
C PHE A 291 7.95 22.93 0.85
N PHE A 292 8.69 21.91 0.41
CA PHE A 292 8.75 20.62 1.11
C PHE A 292 9.31 20.77 2.53
N ILE A 293 10.38 21.57 2.71
CA ILE A 293 10.92 21.88 4.04
C ILE A 293 9.88 22.61 4.90
N GLY A 294 9.19 23.62 4.34
CA GLY A 294 8.13 24.33 5.03
C GLY A 294 6.97 23.43 5.45
N LEU A 295 6.55 22.52 4.58
CA LEU A 295 5.52 21.53 4.88
C LEU A 295 5.92 20.61 6.04
N LEU A 296 7.16 20.13 6.07
CA LEU A 296 7.66 19.31 7.17
C LEU A 296 7.64 20.06 8.51
N LEU A 297 8.02 21.34 8.53
CA LEU A 297 7.96 22.17 9.73
C LEU A 297 6.52 22.39 10.21
N ILE A 298 5.59 22.65 9.29
CA ILE A 298 4.17 22.78 9.62
C ILE A 298 3.64 21.47 10.23
N VAL A 299 3.93 20.34 9.60
CA VAL A 299 3.49 19.03 10.08
C VAL A 299 4.09 18.74 11.47
N ASP A 300 5.36 19.04 11.71
CA ASP A 300 6.00 18.91 13.04
C ASP A 300 5.28 19.76 14.10
N ILE A 301 4.92 21.00 13.79
CA ILE A 301 4.15 21.87 14.69
C ILE A 301 2.77 21.28 14.99
N LEU A 302 2.09 20.73 13.98
CA LEU A 302 0.78 20.10 14.16
C LEU A 302 0.86 18.84 15.05
N TYR A 303 1.93 18.06 14.94
CA TYR A 303 2.19 16.90 15.82
C TYR A 303 2.52 17.32 17.25
N LYS A 304 3.43 18.30 17.44
CA LYS A 304 3.82 18.79 18.77
C LYS A 304 2.65 19.35 19.57
N ASN A 305 1.71 20.01 18.88
CA ASN A 305 0.50 20.56 19.50
C ASN A 305 -0.65 19.55 19.60
N GLU A 306 -0.43 18.27 19.26
CA GLU A 306 -1.43 17.20 19.27
C GLU A 306 -2.69 17.51 18.45
N ILE A 307 -2.57 18.38 17.42
CA ILE A 307 -3.64 18.64 16.45
C ILE A 307 -3.78 17.44 15.52
N ILE A 308 -2.63 16.90 15.09
CA ILE A 308 -2.54 15.58 14.47
C ILE A 308 -2.02 14.62 15.54
N ASP A 309 -2.91 13.78 16.06
CA ASP A 309 -2.58 12.75 17.06
C ASP A 309 -2.80 11.36 16.45
N THR A 310 -1.70 10.72 16.05
CA THR A 310 -1.69 9.36 15.45
C THR A 310 -1.46 8.27 16.49
N ARG A 311 -1.41 8.61 17.79
CA ARG A 311 -1.23 7.61 18.85
C ARG A 311 -2.49 6.76 18.98
N ASN A 312 -2.30 5.44 18.95
CA ASN A 312 -3.35 4.51 19.33
C ASN A 312 -3.64 4.63 20.84
N LYS A 313 -4.91 4.47 21.22
CA LYS A 313 -5.42 4.69 22.58
C LYS A 313 -6.06 3.40 23.07
N ALA A 314 -5.72 2.99 24.29
CA ALA A 314 -6.44 1.89 24.95
C ALA A 314 -7.88 2.32 25.26
N TYR A 315 -8.85 1.59 24.70
CA TYR A 315 -10.26 1.95 24.82
C TYR A 315 -10.75 1.82 26.27
N GLY A 316 -11.67 2.70 26.67
CA GLY A 316 -12.17 2.80 28.04
C GLY A 316 -11.37 3.73 28.96
N LEU A 317 -10.19 4.20 28.57
CA LEU A 317 -9.40 5.19 29.34
C LEU A 317 -9.66 6.64 28.93
N ASN A 318 -9.56 7.56 29.89
CA ASN A 318 -9.73 9.00 29.67
C ASN A 318 -8.45 9.66 29.14
N TYR A 319 -8.44 10.01 27.85
CA TYR A 319 -7.35 10.80 27.24
C TYR A 319 -7.65 12.30 27.12
N ILE A 320 -8.85 12.73 27.49
CA ILE A 320 -9.27 14.14 27.45
C ILE A 320 -8.64 14.89 28.62
N ASN A 321 -8.66 14.29 29.82
CA ASN A 321 -8.03 14.86 30.99
C ASN A 321 -6.50 14.76 30.89
N LYS A 322 -5.84 15.91 30.72
CA LYS A 322 -4.37 16.02 30.73
C LYS A 322 -3.78 16.36 32.09
N GLN A 323 -4.57 16.96 32.98
CA GLN A 323 -4.10 17.48 34.26
C GLN A 323 -3.88 16.39 35.31
N ASN A 324 -4.73 15.36 35.32
CA ASN A 324 -4.65 14.26 36.30
C ASN A 324 -3.91 13.03 35.76
N ARG A 325 -3.05 13.19 34.75
CA ARG A 325 -2.29 12.07 34.21
C ARG A 325 -1.17 11.74 35.19
N PRO A 326 -0.95 10.46 35.54
CA PRO A 326 0.18 10.09 36.38
C PRO A 326 1.49 10.40 35.64
N ASP A 327 2.48 10.92 36.37
CA ASP A 327 3.80 11.17 35.81
C ASP A 327 4.49 9.84 35.48
N TYR A 328 4.97 9.70 34.25
CA TYR A 328 5.76 8.55 33.83
C TYR A 328 7.26 8.86 33.97
N ASP A 329 7.70 8.91 35.23
CA ASP A 329 9.10 9.17 35.59
C ASP A 329 9.63 8.16 36.61
N LYS A 330 10.95 8.20 36.82
CA LYS A 330 11.65 7.28 37.73
C LYS A 330 11.14 7.40 39.17
N ALA A 331 10.85 8.60 39.66
CA ALA A 331 10.42 8.81 41.04
C ALA A 331 9.02 8.23 41.27
N SER A 332 8.12 8.43 40.32
CA SER A 332 6.77 7.86 40.32
C SER A 332 6.82 6.33 40.25
N LEU A 333 7.68 5.74 39.40
CA LEU A 333 7.90 4.29 39.35
C LEU A 333 8.49 3.73 40.66
N GLN A 334 9.43 4.44 41.28
CA GLN A 334 10.02 4.03 42.57
C GLN A 334 9.00 4.06 43.71
N LYS A 335 8.06 5.01 43.70
CA LYS A 335 6.96 5.07 44.68
C LYS A 335 6.04 3.84 44.57
N LEU A 336 5.86 3.28 43.36
CA LEU A 336 5.10 2.04 43.18
C LEU A 336 5.82 0.83 43.82
N CYS A 337 7.16 0.83 43.82
CA CYS A 337 8.00 -0.23 44.38
C CYS A 337 8.34 -0.03 45.88
N SER A 338 7.43 0.55 46.67
CA SER A 338 7.63 0.70 48.11
C SER A 338 7.72 -0.66 48.82
N ALA A 339 8.43 -0.73 49.95
CA ALA A 339 8.54 -1.97 50.73
C ALA A 339 7.17 -2.56 51.13
N VAL A 340 6.21 -1.67 51.45
CA VAL A 340 4.84 -2.05 51.78
C VAL A 340 4.14 -2.68 50.58
N ASN A 341 4.28 -2.08 49.39
CA ASN A 341 3.67 -2.64 48.17
C ASN A 341 4.31 -3.98 47.81
N ILE A 342 5.63 -4.12 47.96
CA ILE A 342 6.35 -5.38 47.70
C ILE A 342 5.88 -6.48 48.63
N GLU A 343 5.75 -6.21 49.94
CA GLU A 343 5.29 -7.23 50.89
C GLU A 343 3.81 -7.58 50.67
N THR A 344 2.99 -6.58 50.33
CA THR A 344 1.58 -6.80 49.98
C THR A 344 1.44 -7.68 48.74
N ASP A 345 2.22 -7.42 47.69
CA ASP A 345 2.23 -8.21 46.45
C ASP A 345 2.74 -9.63 46.69
N ARG A 346 3.78 -9.79 47.54
CA ARG A 346 4.27 -11.11 47.98
C ARG A 346 3.18 -11.90 48.69
N ALA A 347 2.49 -11.31 49.66
CA ALA A 347 1.42 -11.98 50.38
C ALA A 347 0.27 -12.38 49.44
N ASN A 348 -0.09 -11.51 48.50
CA ASN A 348 -1.08 -11.80 47.46
C ASN A 348 -0.66 -12.99 46.57
N MET A 349 0.60 -13.02 46.10
CA MET A 349 1.12 -14.12 45.29
C MET A 349 1.13 -15.46 46.06
N ILE A 350 1.49 -15.44 47.35
CA ILE A 350 1.40 -16.64 48.21
C ILE A 350 -0.05 -17.15 48.28
N ALA A 351 -1.03 -16.26 48.41
CA ALA A 351 -2.44 -16.64 48.41
C ALA A 351 -2.86 -17.28 47.07
N ILE A 352 -2.43 -16.71 45.94
CA ILE A 352 -2.68 -17.28 44.59
C ILE A 352 -2.06 -18.68 44.46
N LEU A 353 -0.80 -18.86 44.88
CA LEU A 353 -0.10 -20.15 44.84
C LEU A 353 -0.77 -21.22 45.72
N ASN A 354 -1.20 -20.84 46.93
CA ASN A 354 -1.95 -21.75 47.81
C ASN A 354 -3.30 -22.15 47.21
N ASN A 355 -4.01 -21.22 46.56
CA ASN A 355 -5.26 -21.50 45.86
C ASN A 355 -5.06 -22.39 44.62
N TRP A 356 -3.95 -22.26 43.91
CA TRP A 356 -3.59 -23.18 42.84
C TRP A 356 -3.24 -24.58 43.38
N LYS A 357 -2.44 -24.67 44.44
CA LYS A 357 -2.05 -25.94 45.08
C LYS A 357 -3.25 -26.75 45.56
N LYS A 358 -4.27 -26.08 46.14
CA LYS A 358 -5.52 -26.73 46.58
C LYS A 358 -6.30 -27.44 45.46
N LYS A 359 -6.04 -27.12 44.19
CA LYS A 359 -6.70 -27.74 43.03
C LYS A 359 -5.96 -28.98 42.52
N GLN A 360 -4.82 -29.31 43.12
CA GLN A 360 -3.96 -30.42 42.71
C GLN A 360 -4.18 -31.63 43.64
N SER A 361 -4.06 -32.84 43.09
CA SER A 361 -4.20 -34.09 43.86
C SER A 361 -2.91 -34.56 44.53
N GLU A 362 -1.76 -34.09 44.05
CA GLU A 362 -0.44 -34.53 44.48
C GLU A 362 0.12 -33.58 45.55
N GLU A 363 0.94 -34.10 46.47
CA GLU A 363 1.62 -33.28 47.49
C GLU A 363 2.62 -32.30 46.86
N LYS A 364 3.30 -32.75 45.79
CA LYS A 364 4.31 -32.01 45.02
C LYS A 364 3.90 -31.97 43.54
N PRO A 365 2.85 -31.23 43.18
CA PRO A 365 2.35 -31.19 41.82
C PRO A 365 3.33 -30.49 40.90
N VAL A 366 3.48 -30.99 39.68
CA VAL A 366 4.27 -30.31 38.64
C VAL A 366 3.54 -29.04 38.21
N MET A 367 4.27 -27.91 38.20
CA MET A 367 3.74 -26.61 37.80
C MET A 367 4.21 -26.26 36.38
N PHE A 368 3.29 -25.90 35.49
CA PHE A 368 3.61 -25.50 34.14
C PHE A 368 3.61 -23.97 33.97
N PHE A 369 4.65 -23.47 33.33
CA PHE A 369 4.79 -22.10 32.85
C PHE A 369 4.85 -22.13 31.33
N ILE A 370 3.85 -21.54 30.68
CA ILE A 370 3.76 -21.50 29.22
C ILE A 370 4.35 -20.19 28.74
N ASN A 371 5.42 -20.28 27.94
CA ASN A 371 6.08 -19.12 27.35
C ASN A 371 5.87 -19.16 25.83
N VAL A 372 5.14 -18.19 25.28
CA VAL A 372 4.79 -18.13 23.85
C VAL A 372 5.50 -16.97 23.15
N SER A 373 6.24 -17.26 22.08
CA SER A 373 6.97 -16.23 21.34
C SER A 373 6.06 -15.41 20.42
N GLY A 374 6.50 -14.20 20.08
CA GLY A 374 5.91 -13.44 18.98
C GLY A 374 6.15 -14.06 17.61
N GLY A 375 5.61 -13.44 16.56
CA GLY A 375 5.76 -13.90 15.17
C GLY A 375 4.48 -13.85 14.34
N GLY A 376 3.58 -12.92 14.64
CA GLY A 376 2.33 -12.70 13.91
C GLY A 376 1.44 -13.95 13.84
N LEU A 377 0.68 -14.07 12.75
CA LEU A 377 -0.24 -15.17 12.50
C LEU A 377 0.45 -16.53 12.54
N ARG A 378 1.67 -16.65 11.99
CA ARG A 378 2.42 -17.91 12.02
C ARG A 378 2.67 -18.41 13.44
N SER A 379 3.08 -17.53 14.35
CA SER A 379 3.24 -17.91 15.77
C SER A 379 1.88 -18.23 16.40
N GLY A 380 0.84 -17.44 16.10
CA GLY A 380 -0.51 -17.68 16.60
C GLY A 380 -1.04 -19.07 16.21
N THR A 381 -0.95 -19.44 14.93
CA THR A 381 -1.36 -20.76 14.41
C THR A 381 -0.56 -21.88 15.07
N PHE A 382 0.77 -21.73 15.16
CA PHE A 382 1.64 -22.74 15.79
C PHE A 382 1.30 -22.93 17.28
N VAL A 383 1.13 -21.84 18.03
CA VAL A 383 0.81 -21.88 19.45
C VAL A 383 -0.56 -22.50 19.69
N MET A 384 -1.58 -22.10 18.92
CA MET A 384 -2.93 -22.67 19.06
C MET A 384 -2.92 -24.19 18.84
N ASN A 385 -2.31 -24.63 17.75
CA ASN A 385 -2.19 -26.06 17.43
C ASN A 385 -1.40 -26.81 18.53
N THR A 386 -0.30 -26.23 19.01
CA THR A 386 0.51 -26.82 20.09
C THR A 386 -0.30 -26.97 21.38
N LEU A 387 -1.06 -25.95 21.78
CA LEU A 387 -1.90 -26.00 22.98
C LEU A 387 -3.01 -27.05 22.86
N GLN A 388 -3.67 -27.12 21.69
CA GLN A 388 -4.64 -28.19 21.39
C GLN A 388 -3.98 -29.56 21.52
N LYS A 389 -2.81 -29.75 20.90
CA LYS A 389 -2.12 -31.04 20.97
C LYS A 389 -1.70 -31.42 22.38
N LEU A 390 -1.19 -30.48 23.17
CA LEU A 390 -0.81 -30.68 24.57
C LEU A 390 -2.02 -31.07 25.43
N ASP A 391 -3.15 -30.39 25.24
CA ASP A 391 -4.39 -30.73 25.94
C ASP A 391 -4.89 -32.14 25.57
N SER A 392 -4.88 -32.47 24.28
CA SER A 392 -5.24 -33.79 23.78
C SER A 392 -4.37 -34.91 24.36
N VAL A 393 -3.03 -34.78 24.34
CA VAL A 393 -2.13 -35.84 24.85
C VAL A 393 -2.11 -35.94 26.38
N THR A 394 -2.61 -34.93 27.09
CA THR A 394 -2.75 -34.93 28.56
C THR A 394 -4.17 -35.26 29.02
N ASN A 395 -5.07 -35.60 28.09
CA ASN A 395 -6.50 -35.85 28.37
C ASN A 395 -7.17 -34.70 29.13
N GLY A 396 -6.91 -33.46 28.72
CA GLY A 396 -7.51 -32.24 29.31
C GLY A 396 -6.91 -31.83 30.66
N ASN A 397 -5.79 -32.44 31.09
CA ASN A 397 -5.15 -32.09 32.37
C ASN A 397 -4.09 -30.99 32.23
N PHE A 398 -3.67 -30.64 31.01
CA PHE A 398 -2.63 -29.64 30.78
C PHE A 398 -2.89 -28.32 31.52
N PHE A 399 -4.07 -27.70 31.31
CA PHE A 399 -4.40 -26.41 31.92
C PHE A 399 -4.64 -26.45 33.44
N LYS A 400 -4.88 -27.64 34.03
CA LYS A 400 -5.00 -27.78 35.49
C LYS A 400 -3.67 -27.57 36.19
N HIS A 401 -2.57 -27.94 35.52
CA HIS A 401 -1.19 -27.75 36.00
C HIS A 401 -0.57 -26.41 35.56
N THR A 402 -1.20 -25.70 34.62
CA THR A 402 -0.73 -24.38 34.17
C THR A 402 -0.98 -23.30 35.23
N MET A 403 0.11 -22.70 35.71
CA MET A 403 0.05 -21.58 36.65
C MET A 403 0.06 -20.23 35.92
N MET A 404 0.88 -20.11 34.87
CA MET A 404 1.08 -18.85 34.16
C MET A 404 1.26 -19.08 32.67
N ILE A 405 0.71 -18.16 31.89
CA ILE A 405 0.98 -18.01 30.46
C ILE A 405 1.60 -16.62 30.29
N ASN A 406 2.79 -16.56 29.69
CA ASN A 406 3.44 -15.31 29.31
C ASN A 406 3.96 -15.40 27.87
N GLY A 407 4.26 -14.25 27.27
CA GLY A 407 4.74 -14.22 25.90
C GLY A 407 4.58 -12.87 25.24
N ALA A 408 4.61 -12.86 23.90
CA ALA A 408 4.41 -11.65 23.10
C ALA A 408 3.60 -11.89 21.82
N SER A 409 2.98 -10.81 21.31
CA SER A 409 2.39 -10.71 19.97
C SER A 409 1.47 -11.90 19.60
N GLY A 410 1.56 -12.45 18.39
CA GLY A 410 0.65 -13.50 17.89
C GLY A 410 0.56 -14.75 18.75
N GLY A 411 1.66 -15.16 19.40
CA GLY A 411 1.64 -16.27 20.35
C GLY A 411 0.74 -15.98 21.56
N MET A 412 0.81 -14.76 22.10
CA MET A 412 -0.08 -14.34 23.20
C MET A 412 -1.53 -14.22 22.77
N LEU A 413 -1.81 -13.80 21.54
CA LEU A 413 -3.18 -13.77 21.01
C LEU A 413 -3.78 -15.18 20.99
N ALA A 414 -3.05 -16.15 20.45
CA ALA A 414 -3.48 -17.54 20.42
C ALA A 414 -3.62 -18.15 21.81
N ALA A 415 -2.66 -17.93 22.70
CA ALA A 415 -2.72 -18.48 24.06
C ALA A 415 -3.86 -17.87 24.88
N THR A 416 -4.15 -16.57 24.70
CA THR A 416 -5.31 -15.90 25.31
C THR A 416 -6.61 -16.46 24.76
N TYR A 417 -6.70 -16.66 23.44
CA TYR A 417 -7.87 -17.26 22.80
C TYR A 417 -8.13 -18.68 23.33
N TYR A 418 -7.10 -19.54 23.36
CA TYR A 418 -7.19 -20.89 23.91
C TYR A 418 -7.62 -20.88 25.38
N ARG A 419 -7.04 -20.00 26.21
CA ARG A 419 -7.41 -19.87 27.63
C ARG A 419 -8.88 -19.47 27.80
N GLU A 420 -9.39 -18.60 26.93
CA GLU A 420 -10.79 -18.19 26.97
C GLU A 420 -11.72 -19.33 26.54
N LEU A 421 -11.35 -20.11 25.53
CA LEU A 421 -12.07 -21.34 25.17
C LEU A 421 -12.10 -22.34 26.32
N TYR A 422 -10.98 -22.55 27.02
CA TYR A 422 -10.92 -23.38 28.24
C TYR A 422 -11.88 -22.84 29.32
N ARG A 423 -11.90 -21.52 29.54
CA ARG A 423 -12.84 -20.90 30.49
C ARG A 423 -14.31 -21.12 30.09
N GLN A 424 -14.62 -21.12 28.80
CA GLN A 424 -15.96 -21.42 28.29
C GLN A 424 -16.30 -22.90 28.48
N GLN A 425 -15.36 -23.82 28.20
CA GLN A 425 -15.54 -25.25 28.42
C GLN A 425 -15.86 -25.60 29.88
N LEU A 426 -15.24 -24.90 30.84
CA LEU A 426 -15.55 -25.08 32.26
C LEU A 426 -17.01 -24.74 32.63
N LYS A 427 -17.70 -23.94 31.81
CA LYS A 427 -19.12 -23.60 31.99
C LYS A 427 -20.04 -24.42 31.09
N ASP A 428 -19.56 -24.81 29.91
CA ASP A 428 -20.29 -25.53 28.88
C ASP A 428 -19.44 -26.65 28.30
N SER A 429 -19.77 -27.90 28.63
CA SER A 429 -19.02 -29.08 28.20
C SER A 429 -19.12 -29.37 26.70
N THR A 430 -19.97 -28.66 25.95
CA THR A 430 -20.06 -28.82 24.48
C THR A 430 -18.89 -28.16 23.74
N VAL A 431 -18.15 -27.25 24.40
CA VAL A 431 -16.96 -26.61 23.82
C VAL A 431 -15.83 -27.63 23.69
N ASN A 432 -15.52 -28.01 22.46
CA ASN A 432 -14.40 -28.90 22.16
C ASN A 432 -13.12 -28.10 21.90
N LEU A 433 -12.22 -28.01 22.89
CA LEU A 433 -10.95 -27.27 22.75
C LEU A 433 -10.08 -27.75 21.59
N ASN A 434 -10.22 -28.99 21.17
CA ASN A 434 -9.45 -29.61 20.09
C ASN A 434 -10.05 -29.42 18.70
N ASP A 435 -11.09 -28.58 18.55
CA ASP A 435 -11.68 -28.27 17.25
C ASP A 435 -10.66 -27.55 16.34
N PRO A 436 -10.30 -28.12 15.17
CA PRO A 436 -9.36 -27.49 14.24
C PRO A 436 -9.87 -26.14 13.70
N ALA A 437 -11.17 -25.85 13.78
CA ALA A 437 -11.73 -24.56 13.40
C ALA A 437 -11.08 -23.39 14.15
N TYR A 438 -10.68 -23.56 15.41
CA TYR A 438 -10.02 -22.49 16.16
C TYR A 438 -8.61 -22.17 15.65
N THR A 439 -7.86 -23.20 15.24
CA THR A 439 -6.56 -23.02 14.59
C THR A 439 -6.73 -22.32 13.23
N ASN A 440 -7.77 -22.68 12.46
CA ASN A 440 -8.08 -21.99 11.20
C ASN A 440 -8.48 -20.53 11.42
N ARG A 441 -9.26 -20.24 12.46
CA ARG A 441 -9.71 -18.89 12.82
C ARG A 441 -8.56 -17.97 13.18
N ILE A 442 -7.67 -18.39 14.09
CA ILE A 442 -6.52 -17.58 14.50
C ILE A 442 -5.47 -17.41 13.39
N ALA A 443 -5.50 -18.25 12.36
CA ALA A 443 -4.64 -18.16 11.18
C ALA A 443 -5.15 -17.17 10.12
N ARG A 444 -6.41 -16.73 10.20
CA ARG A 444 -7.02 -15.82 9.21
C ARG A 444 -6.31 -14.47 9.18
N ASP A 445 -6.34 -13.84 8.01
CA ASP A 445 -5.66 -12.59 7.78
C ASP A 445 -6.09 -11.46 8.74
N LEU A 446 -5.08 -10.70 9.15
CA LEU A 446 -5.18 -9.48 9.95
C LEU A 446 -4.50 -8.30 9.24
N LEU A 447 -3.61 -8.57 8.28
CA LEU A 447 -2.76 -7.56 7.66
C LEU A 447 -3.46 -6.81 6.52
N ASN A 448 -4.32 -7.45 5.71
CA ASN A 448 -5.00 -6.70 4.65
C ASN A 448 -5.89 -5.57 5.19
N PRO A 449 -6.74 -5.81 6.21
CA PRO A 449 -7.52 -4.73 6.82
C PRO A 449 -6.65 -3.62 7.42
N LEU A 450 -5.51 -3.99 8.02
CA LEU A 450 -4.53 -3.05 8.57
C LEU A 450 -3.94 -2.13 7.50
N PHE A 451 -3.38 -2.70 6.43
CA PHE A 451 -2.75 -1.92 5.36
C PHE A 451 -3.77 -1.14 4.54
N SER A 452 -4.95 -1.73 4.29
CA SER A 452 -6.03 -1.02 3.61
C SER A 452 -6.52 0.16 4.44
N SER A 453 -6.73 -0.01 5.76
CA SER A 453 -7.10 1.09 6.67
C SER A 453 -6.03 2.17 6.71
N MET A 454 -4.75 1.80 6.77
CA MET A 454 -3.65 2.77 6.78
C MET A 454 -3.71 3.70 5.56
N VAL A 455 -3.94 3.15 4.38
CA VAL A 455 -4.00 3.95 3.15
C VAL A 455 -5.30 4.75 3.09
N SER A 456 -6.44 4.08 3.16
CA SER A 456 -7.72 4.70 2.82
C SER A 456 -8.27 5.55 3.96
N ARG A 457 -8.01 5.17 5.22
CA ARG A 457 -8.58 5.83 6.40
C ARG A 457 -7.61 6.78 7.06
N ASP A 458 -6.38 6.35 7.35
CA ASP A 458 -5.43 7.15 8.12
C ASP A 458 -4.84 8.31 7.29
N ILE A 459 -4.68 8.12 5.97
CA ILE A 459 -4.06 9.11 5.08
C ILE A 459 -5.09 9.93 4.30
N PHE A 460 -6.09 9.28 3.69
CA PHE A 460 -6.96 9.95 2.70
C PHE A 460 -8.37 10.28 3.19
N SER A 461 -8.86 9.67 4.27
CA SER A 461 -10.22 9.90 4.77
C SER A 461 -10.21 10.75 6.04
N PRO A 462 -11.24 11.59 6.27
CA PRO A 462 -11.42 12.23 7.56
C PRO A 462 -11.49 11.21 8.70
N ALA A 463 -10.84 11.51 9.82
CA ALA A 463 -10.80 10.64 10.99
C ALA A 463 -12.22 10.33 11.50
N GLN A 464 -12.68 9.09 11.26
CA GLN A 464 -13.94 8.60 11.80
C GLN A 464 -13.75 8.22 13.27
N LYS A 465 -14.77 8.46 14.09
CA LYS A 465 -14.74 8.19 15.53
C LYS A 465 -15.76 7.13 15.95
N PHE A 466 -15.48 6.46 17.05
CA PHE A 466 -16.39 5.54 17.72
C PHE A 466 -16.36 5.79 19.24
N THR A 467 -17.32 5.23 19.97
CA THR A 467 -17.51 5.49 21.40
C THR A 467 -17.36 4.18 22.18
N VAL A 468 -16.64 4.22 23.31
CA VAL A 468 -16.58 3.14 24.30
C VAL A 468 -16.81 3.77 25.67
N GLY A 469 -17.92 3.40 26.33
CA GLY A 469 -18.39 4.09 27.53
C GLY A 469 -18.61 5.59 27.27
N ASP A 470 -18.00 6.44 28.09
CA ASP A 470 -18.12 7.90 27.99
C ASP A 470 -17.09 8.55 27.05
N TYR A 471 -16.20 7.75 26.44
CA TYR A 471 -15.06 8.27 25.68
C TYR A 471 -15.19 8.01 24.18
N LYS A 472 -14.72 8.97 23.39
CA LYS A 472 -14.64 8.89 21.93
C LYS A 472 -13.22 8.67 21.45
N TYR A 473 -13.04 7.69 20.58
CA TYR A 473 -11.76 7.29 20.00
C TYR A 473 -11.80 7.42 18.48
N VAL A 474 -10.63 7.60 17.86
CA VAL A 474 -10.51 7.54 16.39
C VAL A 474 -10.44 6.08 15.99
N LYS A 475 -11.17 5.73 14.93
CA LYS A 475 -11.05 4.43 14.30
C LYS A 475 -9.76 4.43 13.48
N ASP A 476 -8.68 3.92 14.05
CA ASP A 476 -7.34 3.85 13.44
C ASP A 476 -7.00 2.41 13.01
N ARG A 477 -5.75 2.17 12.61
CA ARG A 477 -5.24 0.80 12.34
C ARG A 477 -5.40 -0.17 13.51
N GLY A 478 -5.32 0.29 14.76
CA GLY A 478 -5.53 -0.55 15.94
C GLY A 478 -6.98 -1.01 16.05
N TYR A 479 -7.92 -0.11 15.79
CA TYR A 479 -9.34 -0.46 15.69
C TYR A 479 -9.58 -1.51 14.61
N ALA A 480 -9.01 -1.32 13.41
CA ALA A 480 -9.14 -2.29 12.31
C ALA A 480 -8.58 -3.68 12.69
N PHE A 481 -7.46 -3.71 13.43
CA PHE A 481 -6.88 -4.95 13.92
C PHE A 481 -7.77 -5.65 14.94
N GLU A 482 -8.26 -4.94 15.95
CA GLU A 482 -9.12 -5.50 17.00
C GLU A 482 -10.44 -6.01 16.43
N GLU A 483 -11.11 -5.24 15.56
CA GLU A 483 -12.35 -5.67 14.91
C GLU A 483 -12.13 -6.92 14.04
N LYS A 484 -11.03 -6.96 13.28
CA LYS A 484 -10.73 -8.13 12.45
C LYS A 484 -10.42 -9.35 13.31
N LEU A 485 -9.61 -9.19 14.37
CA LEU A 485 -9.31 -10.27 15.31
C LEU A 485 -10.59 -10.81 15.96
N ASN A 486 -11.45 -9.93 16.46
CA ASN A 486 -12.75 -10.29 17.02
C ASN A 486 -13.66 -11.00 16.01
N SER A 487 -13.63 -10.61 14.73
CA SER A 487 -14.39 -11.32 13.69
C SER A 487 -13.82 -12.70 13.37
N ASN A 488 -12.51 -12.88 13.58
CA ASN A 488 -11.82 -14.13 13.31
C ASN A 488 -12.03 -15.14 14.44
N THR A 489 -11.97 -14.72 15.71
CA THR A 489 -11.99 -15.59 16.91
C THR A 489 -13.36 -15.69 17.56
#